data_AF-A0A6J4FEN8-F1
#
_entry.id   AF-A0A6J4FEN8-F1
#
_cell.length_a   1.000
_cell.length_b   1.000
_cell.length_c   1.000
_cell.angle_alpha   90.00
_cell.angle_beta   90.00
_cell.angle_gamma   90.00
#
_symmetry.space_group_name_H-M   'P 1'
#
loop_
_entity.id
_entity.type
_entity.pdbx_description
1 polymer ?
#
loop_
_entity_poly.entity_id
_entity_poly.type
_entity_poly.pdbx_seq_one_letter_code
_entity_poly.pdbx_strand_id
1 'polypeptide(L)'
;MATLSMPVRLNLGELCAAALEAAADNLAAASDTESFLGALEENHGLWRTLVEVARHLPLDVPASDSAGFVISVSRKCGQGVCDEHVEALIGINRRMSAQLVKAGDPCRIQRRAELAWRETGLAPSVPFSRWLTDEILRKSRHQDSRPESLAG
;
A
#
# COMPACT_ATOMS: atom_id res chain seq x y z
N MET A 1 24.68 22.57 -7.68
CA MET A 1 23.94 22.07 -8.86
C MET A 1 22.56 21.66 -8.38
N ALA A 2 21.53 22.44 -8.70
CA ALA A 2 20.16 22.11 -8.33
C ALA A 2 19.60 21.12 -9.36
N THR A 3 19.59 19.84 -9.04
CA THR A 3 18.76 18.88 -9.76
C THR A 3 17.31 19.21 -9.41
N LEU A 4 16.63 19.88 -10.33
CA LEU A 4 15.17 19.99 -10.34
C LEU A 4 14.61 18.57 -10.55
N SER A 5 14.64 17.73 -9.52
CA SER A 5 13.91 16.46 -9.53
C SER A 5 12.44 16.82 -9.54
N MET A 6 11.80 16.67 -10.71
CA MET A 6 10.36 16.68 -10.80
C MET A 6 9.85 15.65 -9.78
N PRO A 7 9.04 16.04 -8.77
CA PRO A 7 8.54 15.09 -7.79
C PRO A 7 7.81 13.99 -8.55
N VAL A 8 8.26 12.75 -8.38
CA VAL A 8 7.67 11.59 -9.04
C VAL A 8 6.20 11.52 -8.63
N ARG A 9 5.31 11.98 -9.52
CA ARG A 9 3.87 12.05 -9.24
C ARG A 9 3.26 10.68 -9.44
N LEU A 10 3.23 9.87 -8.39
CA LEU A 10 2.43 8.64 -8.36
C LEU A 10 0.95 8.99 -8.19
N ASN A 11 0.08 8.35 -8.97
CA ASN A 11 -1.36 8.40 -8.75
C ASN A 11 -1.78 7.56 -7.53
N LEU A 12 -3.02 7.69 -7.07
CA LEU A 12 -3.48 6.97 -5.87
C LEU A 12 -3.41 5.45 -6.06
N GLY A 13 -3.81 4.93 -7.23
CA GLY A 13 -3.70 3.51 -7.57
C GLY A 13 -2.25 3.02 -7.58
N GLU A 14 -1.32 3.82 -8.14
CA GLU A 14 0.11 3.51 -8.13
C GLU A 14 0.69 3.47 -6.71
N LEU A 15 0.27 4.38 -5.82
CA LEU A 15 0.66 4.38 -4.41
C LEU A 15 0.12 3.15 -3.67
N CYS A 16 -1.17 2.83 -3.87
CA CYS A 16 -1.81 1.65 -3.29
C CYS A 16 -1.13 0.36 -3.77
N ALA A 17 -0.79 0.28 -5.06
CA ALA A 17 -0.08 -0.87 -5.61
C ALA A 17 1.33 -1.03 -5.03
N ALA A 18 2.10 0.06 -4.96
CA ALA A 18 3.42 0.04 -4.35
C ALA A 18 3.39 -0.38 -2.86
N ALA A 19 2.37 0.08 -2.13
CA ALA A 19 2.16 -0.30 -0.74
C ALA A 19 1.85 -1.80 -0.58
N LEU A 20 1.01 -2.35 -1.45
CA LEU A 20 0.69 -3.77 -1.44
C LEU A 20 1.90 -4.63 -1.79
N GLU A 21 2.71 -4.22 -2.76
CA GLU A 21 3.94 -4.93 -3.11
C GLU A 21 4.95 -4.88 -1.96
N ALA A 22 5.17 -3.71 -1.35
CA ALA A 22 6.04 -3.56 -0.19
C ALA A 22 5.58 -4.43 0.99
N ALA A 23 4.28 -4.49 1.27
CA ALA A 23 3.74 -5.34 2.31
C ALA A 23 3.93 -6.84 2.01
N ALA A 24 3.79 -7.25 0.75
CA ALA A 24 4.08 -8.63 0.33
C ALA A 24 5.55 -8.99 0.53
N ASP A 25 6.47 -8.09 0.17
CA ASP A 25 7.90 -8.30 0.33
C ASP A 25 8.31 -8.32 1.81
N ASN A 26 7.73 -7.45 2.65
CA ASN A 26 7.97 -7.47 4.10
C ASN A 26 7.52 -8.79 4.73
N LEU A 27 6.36 -9.32 4.35
CA LEU A 27 5.88 -10.63 4.82
C LEU A 27 6.79 -11.78 4.35
N ALA A 28 7.28 -11.73 3.11
CA ALA A 28 8.15 -12.76 2.55
C ALA A 28 9.59 -12.71 3.13
N ALA A 29 10.07 -11.53 3.52
CA ALA A 29 11.42 -11.31 4.02
C ALA A 29 11.54 -11.41 5.55
N ALA A 30 10.42 -11.45 6.27
CA ALA A 30 10.41 -11.60 7.72
C ALA A 30 11.08 -12.93 8.13
N SER A 31 12.18 -12.82 8.87
CA SER A 31 13.06 -13.95 9.22
C SER A 31 13.15 -14.23 10.72
N ASP A 32 12.49 -13.39 11.52
CA ASP A 32 12.41 -13.50 12.96
C ASP A 32 11.00 -13.09 13.44
N THR A 33 10.69 -13.40 14.69
CA THR A 33 9.36 -13.15 15.27
C THR A 33 9.00 -11.65 15.27
N GLU A 34 9.95 -10.77 15.54
CA GLU A 34 9.69 -9.33 15.65
C GLU A 34 9.40 -8.75 14.27
N SER A 35 10.23 -9.06 13.27
CA SER A 35 10.00 -8.64 11.88
C SER A 35 8.70 -9.21 11.31
N PHE A 36 8.34 -10.44 11.66
CA PHE A 36 7.07 -11.04 11.24
C PHE A 36 5.85 -10.34 11.86
N LEU A 37 5.88 -10.06 13.16
CA LEU A 37 4.78 -9.34 13.82
C LEU A 37 4.63 -7.92 13.27
N GLY A 38 5.75 -7.23 13.03
CA GLY A 38 5.76 -5.92 12.37
C GLY A 38 5.15 -5.96 10.97
N ALA A 39 5.54 -6.94 10.14
CA ALA A 39 4.99 -7.09 8.80
C ALA A 39 3.47 -7.39 8.82
N LEU A 40 2.99 -8.19 9.77
CA LEU A 40 1.54 -8.42 9.94
C LEU A 40 0.79 -7.16 10.36
N GLU A 41 1.33 -6.37 11.30
CA GLU A 41 0.71 -5.13 11.76
C GLU A 41 0.67 -4.08 10.65
N GLU A 42 1.77 -3.90 9.92
CA GLU A 42 1.83 -3.02 8.75
C GLU A 42 0.83 -3.43 7.67
N ASN A 43 0.76 -4.72 7.36
CA ASN A 43 -0.22 -5.24 6.39
C ASN A 43 -1.66 -4.99 6.87
N HIS A 44 -1.95 -5.24 8.15
CA HIS A 44 -3.27 -4.95 8.72
C HIS A 44 -3.65 -3.47 8.59
N GLY A 45 -2.73 -2.57 8.96
CA GLY A 45 -2.92 -1.13 8.88
C GLY A 45 -3.14 -0.63 7.45
N LEU A 46 -2.35 -1.15 6.50
CA LEU A 46 -2.52 -0.86 5.08
C LEU A 46 -3.91 -1.26 4.59
N TRP A 47 -4.33 -2.50 4.84
CA TRP A 47 -5.63 -2.99 4.36
C TRP A 47 -6.81 -2.23 4.96
N ARG A 48 -6.73 -1.84 6.24
CA ARG A 48 -7.73 -0.95 6.84
C ARG A 48 -7.79 0.40 6.13
N THR A 49 -6.63 0.97 5.81
CA THR A 49 -6.53 2.24 5.08
C THR A 49 -7.14 2.11 3.68
N LEU A 50 -6.79 1.06 2.93
CA LEU A 50 -7.31 0.83 1.58
C LEU A 50 -8.83 0.64 1.56
N VAL A 51 -9.38 -0.14 2.50
CA VAL A 51 -10.83 -0.31 2.64
C VAL A 51 -11.52 1.02 2.94
N GLU A 52 -10.96 1.83 3.83
CA GLU A 52 -11.54 3.13 4.14
C GLU A 52 -11.51 4.07 2.94
N VAL A 53 -10.39 4.12 2.22
CA VAL A 53 -10.25 4.95 1.02
C VAL A 53 -11.19 4.48 -0.10
N ALA A 54 -11.37 3.18 -0.27
CA ALA A 54 -12.26 2.61 -1.28
C ALA A 54 -13.76 2.85 -1.01
N ARG A 55 -14.14 3.23 0.21
CA ARG A 55 -15.53 3.65 0.51
C ARG A 55 -15.87 5.01 -0.09
N HIS A 56 -14.87 5.89 -0.22
CA HIS A 56 -15.05 7.27 -0.65
C HIS A 56 -14.55 7.52 -2.08
N LEU A 57 -13.72 6.63 -2.62
CA LEU A 57 -13.13 6.76 -3.95
C LEU A 57 -13.29 5.45 -4.74
N PRO A 58 -13.54 5.52 -6.07
CA PRO A 58 -13.65 4.34 -6.92
C PRO A 58 -12.26 3.73 -7.18
N LEU A 59 -11.69 3.09 -6.16
CA LEU A 59 -10.57 2.17 -6.31
C LEU A 59 -11.12 0.76 -6.54
N ASP A 60 -10.57 0.07 -7.54
CA ASP A 60 -10.78 -1.37 -7.76
C ASP A 60 -10.05 -2.18 -6.66
N VAL A 61 -10.48 -2.03 -5.40
CA VAL A 61 -10.09 -2.89 -4.26
C VAL A 61 -11.00 -4.13 -4.30
N PRO A 62 -10.51 -5.35 -4.03
CA PRO A 62 -11.28 -6.55 -4.33
C PRO A 62 -12.49 -6.67 -3.41
N ALA A 63 -13.40 -7.58 -3.78
CA ALA A 63 -14.60 -7.93 -3.02
C ALA A 63 -14.34 -8.07 -1.51
N SER A 64 -15.34 -7.66 -0.72
CA SER A 64 -15.36 -7.61 0.75
C SER A 64 -14.69 -8.82 1.43
N ASP A 65 -14.76 -10.00 0.83
CA ASP A 65 -14.26 -11.26 1.40
C ASP A 65 -12.73 -11.32 1.46
N SER A 66 -12.01 -10.82 0.44
CA SER A 66 -10.54 -10.82 0.46
C SER A 66 -9.99 -9.81 1.46
N ALA A 67 -10.60 -8.62 1.51
CA ALA A 67 -10.25 -7.62 2.51
C ALA A 67 -10.58 -8.11 3.94
N GLY A 68 -11.73 -8.76 4.13
CA GLY A 68 -12.14 -9.36 5.39
C GLY A 68 -11.17 -10.44 5.88
N PHE A 69 -10.76 -11.34 4.98
CA PHE A 69 -9.74 -12.35 5.27
C PHE A 69 -8.44 -11.70 5.76
N VAL A 70 -7.87 -10.77 4.98
CA VAL A 70 -6.59 -10.13 5.32
C VAL A 70 -6.68 -9.40 6.66
N ILE A 71 -7.71 -8.60 6.88
CA ILE A 71 -7.93 -7.87 8.14
C ILE A 71 -8.04 -8.86 9.31
N SER A 72 -8.76 -9.98 9.13
CA SER A 72 -8.97 -10.97 10.19
C SER A 72 -7.70 -11.76 10.55
N VAL A 73 -6.90 -12.13 9.56
CA VAL A 73 -5.69 -12.95 9.74
C VAL A 73 -4.56 -12.08 10.29
N SER A 74 -4.32 -10.91 9.70
CA SER A 74 -3.25 -10.02 10.16
C SER A 74 -3.50 -9.44 11.55
N ARG A 75 -4.76 -9.33 12.00
CA ARG A 75 -5.12 -8.89 13.36
C ARG A 75 -4.68 -9.86 14.46
N LYS A 76 -4.46 -11.15 14.15
CA LYS A 76 -4.13 -12.16 15.16
C LYS A 76 -2.73 -12.01 15.76
N CYS A 77 -1.91 -11.05 15.30
CA CYS A 77 -0.53 -10.86 15.75
C CYS A 77 0.24 -12.19 15.81
N GLY A 78 0.16 -12.97 14.72
CA GLY A 78 0.82 -14.27 14.61
C GLY A 78 0.12 -15.44 15.32
N GLN A 79 -0.87 -15.22 16.18
CA GLN A 79 -1.54 -16.33 16.90
C GLN A 79 -2.39 -17.19 15.94
N GLY A 80 -2.00 -18.44 15.75
CA GLY A 80 -2.70 -19.37 14.86
C GLY A 80 -2.61 -18.99 13.38
N VAL A 81 -1.63 -18.15 13.01
CA VAL A 81 -1.24 -17.91 11.62
C VAL A 81 -0.26 -19.04 11.24
N CYS A 82 -0.54 -19.73 10.15
CA CYS A 82 0.30 -20.80 9.61
C CYS A 82 0.83 -20.35 8.25
N ASP A 83 1.78 -21.11 7.69
CA ASP A 83 2.45 -20.74 6.44
C ASP A 83 1.46 -20.56 5.28
N GLU A 84 0.39 -21.38 5.20
CA GLU A 84 -0.64 -21.20 4.18
C GLU A 84 -1.38 -19.86 4.31
N HIS A 85 -1.57 -19.36 5.54
CA HIS A 85 -2.13 -18.04 5.75
C HIS A 85 -1.18 -16.95 5.26
N VAL A 86 0.12 -17.08 5.51
CA VAL A 86 1.14 -16.11 5.07
C VAL A 86 1.23 -16.07 3.55
N GLU A 87 1.31 -17.22 2.90
CA GLU A 87 1.30 -17.34 1.43
C GLU A 87 0.02 -16.74 0.82
N ALA A 88 -1.13 -16.96 1.48
CA ALA A 88 -2.39 -16.34 1.05
C ALA A 88 -2.35 -14.81 1.17
N LEU A 89 -1.82 -14.25 2.26
CA LEU A 89 -1.66 -12.80 2.43
C LEU A 89 -0.77 -12.20 1.34
N ILE A 90 0.41 -12.80 1.10
CA ILE A 90 1.35 -12.39 0.05
C ILE A 90 0.68 -12.45 -1.33
N GLY A 91 -0.01 -13.55 -1.63
CA GLY A 91 -0.70 -13.77 -2.89
C GLY A 91 -1.82 -12.76 -3.14
N ILE A 92 -2.60 -12.43 -2.11
CA ILE A 92 -3.66 -11.40 -2.20
C ILE A 92 -3.04 -10.03 -2.46
N ASN A 93 -1.98 -9.66 -1.73
CA ASN A 93 -1.29 -8.38 -1.91
C ASN A 93 -0.76 -8.21 -3.34
N ARG A 94 -0.01 -9.18 -3.85
CA ARG A 94 0.56 -9.14 -5.21
C ARG A 94 -0.52 -9.11 -6.29
N ARG A 95 -1.57 -9.90 -6.12
CA ARG A 95 -2.72 -9.89 -7.03
C ARG A 95 -3.37 -8.51 -7.09
N MET A 96 -3.56 -7.87 -5.94
CA MET A 96 -4.19 -6.55 -5.87
C MET A 96 -3.29 -5.44 -6.39
N SER A 97 -2.00 -5.49 -6.08
CA SER A 97 -0.97 -4.64 -6.68
C SER A 97 -1.09 -4.67 -8.21
N ALA A 98 -1.11 -5.86 -8.81
CA ALA A 98 -1.24 -6.02 -10.26
C ALA A 98 -2.56 -5.48 -10.83
N GLN A 99 -3.69 -5.65 -10.13
CA GLN A 99 -4.99 -5.15 -10.58
C GLN A 99 -5.06 -3.61 -10.60
N LEU A 100 -4.54 -2.96 -9.57
CA LEU A 100 -4.58 -1.50 -9.43
C LEU A 100 -3.74 -0.76 -10.48
N VAL A 101 -2.78 -1.45 -11.08
CA VAL A 101 -1.81 -0.88 -12.01
C VAL A 101 -2.31 -0.89 -13.47
N LYS A 102 -3.50 -1.45 -13.77
CA LYS A 102 -4.17 -1.48 -15.10
C LYS A 102 -3.17 -1.46 -16.28
N ALA A 103 -2.42 -2.56 -16.44
CA ALA A 103 -1.39 -2.81 -17.46
C ALA A 103 0.00 -2.13 -17.31
N GLY A 104 0.25 -1.41 -16.21
CA GLY A 104 1.62 -1.00 -15.84
C GLY A 104 2.47 -2.14 -15.25
N ASP A 105 3.78 -1.91 -15.15
CA ASP A 105 4.74 -2.82 -14.51
C ASP A 105 4.85 -2.51 -13.01
N PRO A 106 4.44 -3.41 -12.09
CA PRO A 106 4.57 -3.23 -10.65
C PRO A 106 6.01 -2.90 -10.21
N CYS A 107 7.02 -3.54 -10.81
CA CYS A 107 8.43 -3.30 -10.50
C CYS A 107 8.87 -1.88 -10.88
N ARG A 108 8.28 -1.31 -11.94
CA ARG A 108 8.54 0.08 -12.34
C ARG A 108 7.88 1.07 -11.39
N ILE A 109 6.68 0.76 -10.90
CA ILE A 109 5.96 1.60 -9.93
C ILE A 109 6.68 1.59 -8.58
N GLN A 110 7.12 0.41 -8.13
CA GLN A 110 7.89 0.26 -6.89
C GLN A 110 9.15 1.13 -6.91
N ARG A 111 9.94 1.03 -7.99
CA ARG A 111 11.16 1.86 -8.16
C ARG A 111 10.86 3.36 -8.19
N ARG A 112 9.75 3.76 -8.81
CA ARG A 112 9.30 5.16 -8.81
C ARG A 112 8.90 5.63 -7.42
N ALA A 113 8.23 4.79 -6.64
CA ALA A 113 7.84 5.09 -5.27
C ALA A 113 9.06 5.19 -4.34
N GLU A 114 10.01 4.27 -4.45
CA GLU A 114 11.26 4.34 -3.70
C GLU A 114 12.06 5.61 -4.03
N LEU A 115 12.13 5.98 -5.32
CA LEU A 115 12.78 7.22 -5.73
C LEU A 115 12.07 8.43 -5.12
N ALA A 116 10.74 8.50 -5.21
CA ALA A 116 9.93 9.57 -4.63
C ALA A 116 10.17 9.71 -3.12
N TRP A 117 10.18 8.58 -2.40
CA TRP A 117 10.46 8.52 -0.97
C TRP A 117 11.85 9.04 -0.63
N ARG A 118 12.89 8.60 -1.35
CA ARG A 118 14.27 9.09 -1.14
C ARG A 118 14.38 10.59 -1.41
N GLU A 119 13.68 11.09 -2.42
CA GLU A 119 13.67 12.51 -2.77
C GLU A 119 12.94 13.40 -1.74
N THR A 120 12.09 12.84 -0.87
CA THR A 120 11.46 13.61 0.22
C THR A 120 12.43 14.08 1.30
N GLY A 121 13.62 13.45 1.40
CA GLY A 121 14.57 13.71 2.48
C GLY A 121 14.17 13.11 3.84
N LEU A 122 13.02 12.41 3.94
CA LEU A 122 12.54 11.73 5.16
C LEU A 122 13.03 10.28 5.29
N ALA A 123 13.76 9.77 4.30
CA ALA A 123 14.07 8.35 4.17
C ALA A 123 14.71 7.67 5.40
N PRO A 124 15.67 8.28 6.14
CA PRO A 124 16.21 7.60 7.32
C PRO A 124 15.29 7.66 8.55
N SER A 125 14.31 8.56 8.60
CA SER A 125 13.43 8.75 9.76
C SER A 125 12.03 8.15 9.60
N VAL A 126 11.58 7.94 8.36
CA VAL A 126 10.26 7.39 8.06
C VAL A 126 10.41 6.16 7.15
N PRO A 127 10.07 4.95 7.62
CA PRO A 127 10.08 3.74 6.81
C PRO A 127 9.24 3.89 5.54
N PHE A 128 9.68 3.24 4.46
CA PHE A 128 9.03 3.34 3.16
C PHE A 128 7.54 2.91 3.18
N SER A 129 7.20 1.82 3.87
CA SER A 129 5.82 1.33 4.04
C SER A 129 4.92 2.35 4.75
N ARG A 130 5.46 3.01 5.79
CA ARG A 130 4.76 4.09 6.51
C ARG A 130 4.55 5.30 5.63
N TRP A 131 5.59 5.74 4.91
CA TRP A 131 5.50 6.87 3.98
C TRP A 131 4.44 6.63 2.89
N LEU A 132 4.39 5.43 2.32
CA LEU A 132 3.36 5.05 1.33
C LEU A 132 1.94 5.17 1.89
N THR A 133 1.72 4.70 3.11
CA THR A 133 0.41 4.76 3.78
C THR A 133 -0.01 6.22 4.03
N ASP A 134 0.92 7.06 4.50
CA ASP A 134 0.68 8.49 4.72
C ASP A 134 0.36 9.22 3.41
N GLU A 135 1.05 8.87 2.32
CA GLU A 135 0.81 9.43 0.99
C GLU A 135 -0.55 9.01 0.40
N ILE A 136 -0.95 7.75 0.58
CA ILE A 136 -2.29 7.26 0.22
C ILE A 136 -3.36 8.10 0.92
N LEU A 137 -3.23 8.27 2.25
CA LEU A 137 -4.16 9.06 3.05
C LEU A 137 -4.17 10.54 2.68
N ARG A 138 -3.00 11.13 2.42
CA ARG A 138 -2.90 12.51 1.98
C ARG A 138 -3.62 12.70 0.65
N LYS A 139 -3.40 11.79 -0.29
CA LYS A 139 -3.92 11.90 -1.65
C LYS A 139 -5.40 11.58 -1.76
N SER A 140 -5.92 10.67 -0.95
CA SER A 140 -7.36 10.37 -0.88
C SER A 140 -8.16 11.59 -0.42
N ARG A 141 -7.72 12.29 0.64
CA ARG A 141 -8.35 13.53 1.12
C ARG A 141 -8.43 14.62 0.05
N HIS A 142 -7.38 14.75 -0.77
CA HIS A 142 -7.36 15.75 -1.84
C HIS A 142 -8.26 15.38 -3.04
N GLN A 143 -8.55 14.09 -3.26
CA GLN A 143 -9.49 13.67 -4.32
C GLN A 143 -10.95 13.82 -3.89
N ASP A 144 -11.24 13.63 -2.60
CA ASP A 144 -12.55 13.86 -1.99
C ASP A 144 -12.91 15.37 -1.98
N SER A 145 -11.89 16.23 -1.92
CA SER A 145 -12.04 17.70 -1.86
C SER A 145 -12.28 18.39 -3.21
N ARG A 146 -12.49 17.67 -4.33
CA ARG A 146 -12.84 18.33 -5.60
C ARG A 146 -14.33 18.68 -5.56
N PRO A 147 -14.72 19.97 -5.42
CA PRO A 147 -16.11 20.33 -5.57
C PRO A 147 -16.50 20.10 -7.03
N GLU A 148 -17.66 19.50 -7.24
CA GLU A 148 -18.40 19.58 -8.50
C GLU A 148 -18.50 21.06 -8.88
N SER A 149 -17.60 21.50 -9.76
CA SER A 149 -17.61 22.86 -10.28
C SER A 149 -18.04 22.79 -11.74
N LEU A 150 -19.31 23.14 -11.93
CA LEU A 150 -19.92 23.80 -13.08
C LEU A 150 -20.14 22.94 -14.34
N ALA A 151 -21.24 22.18 -14.31
CA ALA A 151 -22.15 22.15 -15.45
C ALA A 151 -23.19 23.26 -15.23
N GLY A 152 -22.94 24.42 -15.85
CA GLY A 152 -23.87 25.52 -16.02
C GLY A 152 -23.94 25.87 -17.50
#